data_AF-A0A1H3QRK5-F1
#
_entry.id   AF-A0A1H3QRK5-F1
#
_cell.length_a   1.000
_cell.length_b   1.000
_cell.length_c   1.000
_cell.angle_alpha   90.00
_cell.angle_beta   90.00
_cell.angle_gamma   90.00
#
_symmetry.space_group_name_H-M   'P 1'
#
loop_
_entity.id
_entity.type
_entity.pdbx_description
1 polymer ?
#
loop_
_entity_poly.entity_id
_entity_poly.type
_entity_poly.pdbx_seq_one_letter_code
_entity_poly.pdbx_strand_id
1 'polypeptide(L)'
;MNRERLGQLEAIAQLQRVRLDQAQLHAAGLRRELQRAQQACQAGLSERDGIQAQWRAALERGAGLDLAAIAGWRSLAGDAQRRCDENETARRQAQDAVDAFARELLRLRTQSERSDEDAARERAALARKREEKLGDAALERHNALLHEATSRHAQGAAP
;
A
#
# COMPACT_ATOMS: atom_id res chain seq x y z
N MET A 1 -28.48 3.64 18.72
CA MET A 1 -28.21 3.71 17.26
C MET A 1 -26.90 4.40 16.90
N ASN A 2 -26.70 5.72 17.08
CA ASN A 2 -25.52 6.41 16.51
C ASN A 2 -24.15 5.94 17.08
N ARG A 3 -24.05 5.59 18.37
CA ARG A 3 -22.79 5.09 18.96
C ARG A 3 -22.38 3.70 18.45
N GLU A 4 -23.35 2.83 18.20
CA GLU A 4 -23.12 1.48 17.67
C GLU A 4 -22.69 1.54 16.21
N ARG A 5 -23.36 2.39 15.42
CA ARG A 5 -22.96 2.70 14.04
C ARG A 5 -21.54 3.26 13.97
N LEU A 6 -21.17 4.18 14.88
CA LEU A 6 -19.80 4.66 14.97
C LEU A 6 -18.83 3.51 15.23
N GLY A 7 -19.09 2.66 16.22
CA GLY A 7 -18.22 1.52 16.52
C GLY A 7 -18.03 0.57 15.32
N GLN A 8 -19.08 0.34 14.53
CA GLN A 8 -18.99 -0.43 13.28
C GLN A 8 -18.10 0.24 12.24
N LEU A 9 -18.27 1.54 12.01
CA LEU A 9 -17.44 2.29 11.06
C LEU A 9 -15.97 2.34 11.49
N GLU A 10 -15.71 2.47 12.78
CA GLU A 10 -14.34 2.42 13.34
C GLU A 10 -13.70 1.05 13.15
N ALA A 11 -14.45 -0.03 13.35
CA ALA A 11 -13.97 -1.38 13.10
C ALA A 11 -13.64 -1.62 11.61
N ILE A 12 -14.50 -1.11 10.70
CA ILE A 12 -14.26 -1.19 9.26
C ILE A 12 -13.02 -0.38 8.87
N ALA A 13 -12.90 0.86 9.36
CA ALA A 13 -11.74 1.71 9.12
C ALA A 13 -10.45 1.07 9.60
N GLN A 14 -10.45 0.48 10.81
CA GLN A 14 -9.30 -0.23 11.35
C GLN A 14 -8.91 -1.44 10.50
N LEU A 15 -9.89 -2.22 10.04
CA LEU A 15 -9.64 -3.35 9.15
C LEU A 15 -9.02 -2.90 7.82
N GLN A 16 -9.49 -1.80 7.25
CA GLN A 16 -8.95 -1.28 5.99
C GLN A 16 -7.52 -0.76 6.14
N ARG A 17 -7.18 -0.12 7.26
CA ARG A 17 -5.80 0.28 7.57
C ARG A 17 -4.86 -0.93 7.64
N VAL A 18 -5.25 -1.97 8.37
CA VAL A 18 -4.45 -3.20 8.48
C VAL A 18 -4.24 -3.85 7.10
N ARG A 19 -5.29 -3.89 6.26
CA ARG A 19 -5.18 -4.39 4.89
C ARG A 19 -4.24 -3.55 4.03
N LEU A 20 -4.30 -2.22 4.17
CA LEU A 20 -3.40 -1.31 3.47
C LEU A 20 -1.95 -1.51 3.92
N ASP A 21 -1.69 -1.66 5.22
CA ASP A 21 -0.36 -1.89 5.76
C ASP A 21 0.23 -3.23 5.25
N GLN A 22 -0.58 -4.30 5.26
CA GLN A 22 -0.19 -5.59 4.69
C GLN A 22 0.10 -5.48 3.19
N ALA A 23 -0.72 -4.75 2.44
CA ALA A 23 -0.51 -4.53 1.02
C ALA A 23 0.77 -3.72 0.75
N GLN A 24 1.10 -2.73 1.58
CA GLN A 24 2.36 -1.98 1.47
C GLN A 24 3.59 -2.88 1.68
N LEU A 25 3.54 -3.79 2.66
CA LEU A 25 4.58 -4.79 2.87
C LEU A 25 4.71 -5.73 1.67
N HIS A 26 3.58 -6.16 1.10
CA HIS A 26 3.58 -7.00 -0.11
C HIS A 26 4.18 -6.26 -1.32
N ALA A 27 3.82 -4.99 -1.54
CA ALA A 27 4.43 -4.16 -2.58
C ALA A 27 5.95 -4.03 -2.42
N ALA A 28 6.43 -3.88 -1.17
CA ALA A 28 7.86 -3.88 -0.88
C ALA A 28 8.52 -5.26 -1.15
N GLY A 29 7.79 -6.36 -1.00
CA GLY A 29 8.19 -7.70 -1.43
C GLY A 29 8.38 -7.77 -2.96
N LEU A 30 7.33 -7.44 -3.72
CA LEU A 30 7.35 -7.47 -5.19
C LEU A 30 8.44 -6.58 -5.79
N ARG A 31 8.68 -5.39 -5.22
CA ARG A 31 9.79 -4.52 -5.66
C ARG A 31 11.16 -5.14 -5.46
N ARG A 32 11.35 -5.89 -4.36
CA ARG A 32 12.60 -6.62 -4.11
C ARG A 32 12.77 -7.79 -5.08
N GLU A 33 11.69 -8.48 -5.43
CA GLU A 33 11.71 -9.54 -6.45
C GLU A 33 12.07 -8.98 -7.83
N LEU A 34 11.47 -7.87 -8.23
CA LEU A 34 11.83 -7.17 -9.47
C LEU A 34 13.31 -6.78 -9.48
N GLN A 35 13.83 -6.22 -8.38
CA GLN A 35 15.24 -5.87 -8.27
C GLN A 35 16.15 -7.10 -8.41
N ARG A 36 15.79 -8.24 -7.82
CA ARG A 36 16.53 -9.50 -7.98
C ARG A 36 16.49 -9.99 -9.43
N ALA A 37 15.35 -9.91 -10.10
CA ALA A 37 15.23 -10.28 -11.52
C ALA A 37 16.10 -9.38 -12.41
N GLN A 38 16.14 -8.07 -12.13
CA GLN A 38 17.01 -7.12 -12.85
C GLN A 38 18.50 -7.45 -12.64
N GLN A 39 18.91 -7.79 -11.41
CA GLN A 39 20.27 -8.22 -11.11
C GLN A 39 20.62 -9.52 -11.85
N ALA A 40 19.70 -10.48 -11.91
CA ALA A 40 19.89 -11.72 -12.66
C ALA A 40 20.06 -11.46 -14.16
N CYS A 41 19.26 -10.58 -14.76
CA CYS A 41 19.46 -10.12 -16.15
C CYS A 41 20.87 -9.55 -16.36
N GLN A 42 21.29 -8.64 -15.50
CA GLN A 42 22.60 -7.99 -15.62
C GLN A 42 23.75 -8.99 -15.48
N ALA A 43 23.62 -9.96 -14.56
CA ALA A 43 24.58 -11.04 -14.40
C ALA A 43 24.64 -11.94 -15.65
N GLY A 44 23.49 -12.31 -16.21
CA GLY A 44 23.42 -13.12 -17.44
C GLY A 44 24.05 -12.42 -18.65
N LEU A 45 23.80 -11.12 -18.81
CA LEU A 45 24.44 -10.31 -19.86
C LEU A 45 25.97 -10.24 -19.67
N SER A 46 26.41 -10.04 -18.43
CA SER A 46 27.85 -9.97 -18.10
C SER A 46 28.55 -11.31 -18.38
N GLU A 47 27.90 -12.43 -18.08
CA GLU A 47 28.42 -13.77 -18.38
C GLU A 47 28.51 -14.01 -19.89
N ARG A 48 27.46 -13.68 -20.64
CA ARG A 48 27.45 -13.78 -22.10
C ARG A 48 28.58 -12.96 -22.72
N ASP A 49 28.75 -11.71 -22.28
CA ASP A 49 29.79 -10.82 -22.79
C ASP A 49 31.19 -11.35 -22.42
N GLY A 50 31.34 -11.95 -21.24
CA GLY A 50 32.56 -12.65 -20.81
C GLY A 50 32.91 -13.85 -21.69
N ILE A 51 31.93 -14.70 -22.01
CA ILE A 51 32.10 -15.83 -22.95
C ILE A 51 32.50 -15.32 -24.33
N GLN A 52 31.86 -14.25 -24.82
CA GLN A 52 32.20 -13.67 -26.11
C GLN A 52 33.63 -13.11 -26.14
N ALA A 53 34.06 -12.44 -25.07
CA ALA A 53 35.42 -11.91 -24.95
C ALA A 53 36.47 -13.04 -24.92
N GLN A 54 36.21 -14.12 -24.16
CA GLN A 54 37.08 -15.29 -24.11
C GLN A 54 37.20 -15.96 -25.48
N TRP A 55 36.09 -16.10 -26.20
CA TRP A 55 36.10 -16.67 -27.54
C TRP A 55 36.92 -15.82 -28.52
N ARG A 56 36.74 -14.48 -28.53
CA ARG A 56 37.56 -13.57 -29.36
C ARG A 56 39.05 -13.69 -29.05
N ALA A 57 39.41 -13.71 -27.77
CA ALA A 57 40.79 -13.85 -27.33
C ALA A 57 41.40 -15.21 -27.72
N ALA A 58 40.60 -16.29 -27.78
CA ALA A 58 41.04 -17.59 -28.26
C ALA A 58 41.34 -17.54 -29.78
N LEU A 59 40.44 -16.90 -30.56
CA LEU A 59 40.62 -16.72 -32.00
C LEU A 59 41.88 -15.92 -32.35
N GLU A 60 42.16 -14.84 -31.62
CA GLU A 60 43.37 -14.02 -31.81
C GLU A 60 44.67 -14.82 -31.60
N ARG A 61 44.65 -15.82 -30.71
CA ARG A 61 45.79 -16.71 -30.44
C ARG A 61 45.85 -17.91 -31.38
N GLY A 62 44.93 -18.01 -32.34
CA GLY A 62 44.79 -19.18 -33.22
C GLY A 62 44.33 -20.46 -32.50
N ALA A 63 43.83 -20.33 -31.26
CA ALA A 63 43.33 -21.44 -30.46
C ALA A 63 41.84 -21.67 -30.71
N GLY A 64 41.43 -22.93 -30.75
CA GLY A 64 40.01 -23.31 -30.84
C GLY A 64 39.38 -23.11 -32.22
N LEU A 65 40.19 -23.20 -33.29
CA LEU A 65 39.74 -23.24 -34.68
C LEU A 65 39.38 -24.66 -35.16
N ASP A 66 39.65 -25.68 -34.34
CA ASP A 66 39.18 -27.03 -34.62
C ASP A 66 37.66 -27.16 -34.41
N LEU A 67 37.07 -28.15 -35.07
CA LEU A 67 35.62 -28.35 -35.05
C LEU A 67 35.07 -28.62 -33.66
N ALA A 68 35.84 -29.28 -32.77
CA ALA A 68 35.37 -29.59 -31.41
C ALA A 68 35.32 -28.32 -30.55
N ALA A 69 36.33 -27.47 -30.63
CA ALA A 69 36.34 -26.19 -29.94
C ALA A 69 35.24 -25.26 -30.45
N ILE A 70 35.02 -25.18 -31.78
CA ILE A 70 33.92 -24.39 -32.36
C ILE A 70 32.56 -24.90 -31.85
N ALA A 71 32.35 -26.21 -31.80
CA ALA A 71 31.12 -26.80 -31.26
C ALA A 71 30.92 -26.44 -29.78
N GLY A 72 31.98 -26.50 -28.97
CA GLY A 72 31.96 -26.08 -27.56
C GLY A 72 31.57 -24.63 -27.38
N TRP A 73 32.20 -23.71 -28.14
CA TRP A 73 31.87 -22.28 -28.09
C TRP A 73 30.41 -21.99 -28.50
N ARG A 74 29.91 -22.68 -29.53
CA ARG A 74 28.49 -22.56 -29.95
C ARG A 74 27.53 -23.03 -28.87
N SER A 75 27.85 -24.12 -28.17
CA SER A 75 27.04 -24.60 -27.04
C SER A 75 27.00 -23.56 -25.92
N LEU A 76 28.17 -23.06 -25.48
CA LEU A 76 28.28 -22.06 -24.42
C LEU A 76 27.52 -20.77 -24.77
N ALA A 77 27.65 -20.28 -26.00
CA ALA A 77 26.91 -19.12 -26.46
C ALA A 77 25.39 -19.36 -26.48
N GLY A 78 24.96 -20.55 -26.89
CA GLY A 78 23.54 -20.94 -26.86
C GLY A 78 22.98 -21.00 -25.44
N ASP A 79 23.74 -21.57 -24.50
CA ASP A 79 23.36 -21.65 -23.08
C ASP A 79 23.28 -20.26 -22.44
N ALA A 80 24.28 -19.41 -22.72
CA ALA A 80 24.30 -18.03 -22.23
C ALA A 80 23.12 -17.22 -22.78
N GLN A 81 22.79 -17.37 -24.07
CA GLN A 81 21.66 -16.69 -24.68
C GLN A 81 20.33 -17.17 -24.09
N ARG A 82 20.14 -18.48 -23.92
CA ARG A 82 18.94 -19.03 -23.26
C ARG A 82 18.73 -18.44 -21.87
N ARG A 83 19.80 -18.37 -21.06
CA ARG A 83 19.75 -17.76 -19.73
C ARG A 83 19.42 -16.27 -19.77
N CYS A 84 19.91 -15.53 -20.77
CA CYS A 84 19.53 -14.12 -20.96
C CYS A 84 18.04 -13.99 -21.26
N ASP A 85 17.51 -14.83 -22.15
CA ASP A 85 16.10 -14.81 -22.56
C ASP A 85 15.16 -15.18 -21.41
N GLU A 86 15.54 -16.19 -20.62
CA GLU A 86 14.84 -16.61 -19.40
C GLU A 86 14.82 -15.49 -18.35
N ASN A 87 15.97 -14.87 -18.09
CA ASN A 87 16.08 -13.77 -17.14
C ASN A 87 15.24 -12.55 -17.59
N GLU A 88 15.29 -12.20 -18.87
CA GLU A 88 14.50 -11.09 -19.42
C GLU A 88 13.00 -11.37 -19.32
N THR A 89 12.58 -12.62 -19.56
CA THR A 89 11.19 -13.05 -19.37
C THR A 89 10.77 -12.92 -17.90
N ALA A 90 11.60 -13.41 -16.97
CA ALA A 90 11.33 -13.29 -15.53
C ALA A 90 11.27 -11.83 -15.07
N ARG A 91 12.14 -10.96 -15.58
CA ARG A 91 12.13 -9.51 -15.30
C ARG A 91 10.85 -8.84 -15.78
N ARG A 92 10.36 -9.19 -16.97
CA ARG A 92 9.08 -8.67 -17.50
C ARG A 92 7.90 -9.11 -16.64
N GLN A 93 7.84 -10.40 -16.29
CA GLN A 93 6.78 -10.93 -15.42
C GLN A 93 6.79 -10.25 -14.03
N ALA A 94 7.97 -10.03 -13.45
CA ALA A 94 8.10 -9.33 -12.18
C ALA A 94 7.65 -7.86 -12.29
N GLN A 95 7.96 -7.19 -13.40
CA GLN A 95 7.51 -5.83 -13.67
C GLN A 95 5.98 -5.76 -13.79
N ASP A 96 5.39 -6.66 -14.58
CA ASP A 96 3.94 -6.73 -14.75
C ASP A 96 3.22 -6.99 -13.43
N ALA A 97 3.79 -7.84 -12.56
CA ALA A 97 3.26 -8.10 -11.22
C ALA A 97 3.29 -6.84 -10.33
N VAL A 98 4.40 -6.08 -10.35
CA VAL A 98 4.51 -4.80 -9.63
C VAL A 98 3.47 -3.79 -10.14
N ASP A 99 3.30 -3.67 -11.46
CA ASP A 99 2.38 -2.71 -12.07
C ASP A 99 0.91 -3.09 -11.86
N ALA A 100 0.59 -4.38 -11.91
CA ALA A 100 -0.73 -4.90 -11.54
C ALA A 100 -1.03 -4.61 -10.07
N PHE A 101 -0.08 -4.88 -9.17
CA PHE A 101 -0.27 -4.66 -7.74
C PHE A 101 -0.32 -3.17 -7.37
N ALA A 102 0.38 -2.29 -8.09
CA ALA A 102 0.33 -0.85 -7.86
C ALA A 102 -1.09 -0.29 -8.01
N ARG A 103 -1.87 -0.80 -8.97
CA ARG A 103 -3.28 -0.43 -9.16
C ARG A 103 -4.15 -0.90 -7.99
N GLU A 104 -3.92 -2.11 -7.50
CA GLU A 104 -4.65 -2.65 -6.35
C GLU A 104 -4.30 -1.89 -5.06
N LEU A 105 -3.03 -1.54 -4.88
CA LEU A 105 -2.58 -0.75 -3.73
C LEU A 105 -3.26 0.63 -3.70
N LEU A 106 -3.42 1.28 -4.86
CA LEU A 106 -4.17 2.53 -4.97
C LEU A 106 -5.63 2.34 -4.58
N ARG A 107 -6.27 1.26 -5.04
CA ARG A 107 -7.66 0.90 -4.70
C ARG A 107 -7.84 0.73 -3.19
N LEU A 108 -6.94 -0.01 -2.54
CA LEU A 108 -6.96 -0.25 -1.09
C LEU A 108 -6.75 1.05 -0.31
N ARG A 109 -5.83 1.91 -0.77
CA ARG A 109 -5.61 3.23 -0.16
C ARG A 109 -6.88 4.07 -0.19
N THR A 110 -7.53 4.18 -1.34
CA THR A 110 -8.79 4.92 -1.48
C THR A 110 -9.90 4.35 -0.59
N GLN A 111 -9.97 3.02 -0.42
CA GLN A 111 -10.95 2.39 0.49
C GLN A 111 -10.67 2.71 1.96
N SER A 112 -9.40 2.70 2.37
CA SER A 112 -8.99 3.06 3.71
C SER A 112 -9.33 4.53 4.01
N GLU A 113 -8.98 5.44 3.10
CA GLU A 113 -9.26 6.88 3.23
C GLU A 113 -10.77 7.14 3.37
N ARG A 114 -11.60 6.52 2.51
CA ARG A 114 -13.06 6.64 2.60
C ARG A 114 -13.63 6.13 3.93
N SER A 115 -13.15 4.99 4.41
CA SER A 115 -13.63 4.41 5.67
C SER A 115 -13.25 5.29 6.87
N ASP A 116 -12.06 5.90 6.82
CA ASP A 116 -11.60 6.88 7.81
C ASP A 116 -12.44 8.15 7.81
N GLU A 117 -12.76 8.67 6.62
CA GLU A 117 -13.66 9.82 6.47
C GLU A 117 -15.05 9.53 7.02
N ASP A 118 -15.63 8.36 6.71
CA ASP A 118 -16.95 7.99 7.19
C ASP A 118 -16.99 7.86 8.72
N ALA A 119 -15.97 7.26 9.33
CA ALA A 119 -15.84 7.22 10.78
C ALA A 119 -15.67 8.63 11.37
N ALA A 120 -14.85 9.49 10.76
CA ALA A 120 -14.66 10.87 11.22
C ALA A 120 -15.96 11.70 11.13
N ARG A 121 -16.74 11.55 10.06
CA ARG A 121 -18.04 12.19 9.89
C ARG A 121 -19.03 11.77 10.97
N GLU A 122 -19.12 10.47 11.27
CA GLU A 122 -20.03 9.98 12.32
C GLU A 122 -19.58 10.45 13.72
N ARG A 123 -18.27 10.49 14.00
CA ARG A 123 -17.74 11.09 15.25
C ARG A 123 -18.15 12.56 15.39
N ALA A 124 -17.97 13.34 14.33
CA ALA A 124 -18.32 14.76 14.33
C ALA A 124 -19.84 14.97 14.52
N ALA A 125 -20.67 14.15 13.86
CA ALA A 125 -22.12 14.19 14.03
C ALA A 125 -22.54 13.86 15.47
N LEU A 126 -21.91 12.87 16.09
CA LEU A 126 -22.14 12.51 17.49
C LEU A 126 -21.68 13.61 18.46
N ALA A 127 -20.55 14.27 18.18
CA ALA A 127 -20.06 15.38 18.97
C ALA A 127 -21.04 16.57 18.95
N ARG A 128 -21.49 16.98 17.75
CA ARG A 128 -22.50 18.04 17.59
C ARG A 128 -23.80 17.74 18.34
N LYS A 129 -24.32 16.51 18.22
CA LYS A 129 -25.52 16.06 18.96
C LYS A 129 -25.31 16.08 20.48
N ARG A 130 -24.09 15.89 20.95
CA ARG A 130 -23.78 15.96 22.39
C ARG A 130 -23.72 17.41 22.86
N GLU A 131 -23.13 18.30 22.08
CA GLU A 131 -23.06 19.73 22.38
C GLU A 131 -24.46 20.36 22.42
N GLU A 132 -25.32 20.06 21.45
CA GLU A 132 -26.72 20.52 21.40
C GLU A 132 -27.48 20.13 22.68
N LYS A 133 -27.40 18.85 23.08
CA LYS A 133 -28.02 18.37 24.33
C LYS A 133 -27.48 19.05 25.59
N LEU A 134 -26.19 19.38 25.61
CA LEU A 134 -25.60 20.10 26.74
C LEU A 134 -26.08 21.56 26.78
N GLY A 135 -26.25 22.18 25.62
CA GLY A 135 -26.86 23.50 25.47
C GLY A 135 -28.31 23.52 25.94
N ASP A 136 -29.13 22.58 25.49
CA ASP A 136 -30.54 22.46 25.91
C ASP A 136 -30.65 22.28 27.42
N ALA A 137 -29.85 21.37 28.00
CA ALA A 137 -29.83 21.15 29.45
C ALA A 137 -29.34 22.39 30.24
N ALA A 138 -28.46 23.21 29.66
CA ALA A 138 -28.04 24.46 30.28
C ALA A 138 -29.17 25.52 30.24
N LEU A 139 -29.90 25.62 29.12
CA LEU A 139 -31.05 26.49 28.97
C LEU A 139 -32.19 26.10 29.92
N GLU A 140 -32.50 24.80 30.03
CA GLU A 140 -33.52 24.29 30.97
C GLU A 140 -33.18 24.65 32.42
N ARG A 141 -31.92 24.46 32.84
CA ARG A 141 -31.46 24.85 34.18
C ARG A 141 -31.57 26.36 34.41
N HIS A 142 -31.19 27.17 33.42
CA HIS A 142 -31.29 28.62 33.52
C HIS A 142 -32.76 29.06 33.67
N ASN A 143 -33.66 28.51 32.86
CA ASN A 143 -35.09 28.80 32.93
C ASN A 143 -35.69 28.36 34.27
N ALA A 144 -35.32 27.20 34.80
CA ALA A 144 -35.75 26.74 36.12
C ALA A 144 -35.33 27.71 37.23
N LEU A 145 -34.09 28.19 37.20
CA LEU A 145 -33.59 29.19 38.16
C LEU A 145 -34.35 30.52 38.06
N LEU A 146 -34.66 30.98 36.85
CA LEU A 146 -35.49 32.18 36.64
C LEU A 146 -36.90 32.00 37.18
N HIS A 147 -37.52 30.83 36.97
CA HIS A 147 -38.84 30.52 37.51
C HIS A 147 -38.85 30.43 39.04
N GLU A 148 -37.82 29.87 39.67
CA GLU A 148 -37.71 29.88 41.13
C GLU A 148 -37.54 31.30 41.69
N ALA A 149 -36.69 32.12 41.07
CA ALA A 149 -36.45 33.50 41.51
C ALA A 149 -37.73 34.35 41.42
N THR A 150 -38.47 34.23 40.31
CA THR A 150 -39.75 34.94 40.11
C THR A 150 -40.84 34.43 41.05
N SER A 151 -40.91 33.13 41.32
CA SER A 151 -41.87 32.55 42.27
C SER A 151 -41.60 32.98 43.72
N ARG A 152 -40.33 33.08 44.15
CA ARG A 152 -39.97 33.59 45.49
C ARG A 152 -40.27 35.09 45.64
N HIS A 153 -40.09 35.89 44.59
CA HIS A 153 -40.52 37.29 44.60
C HIS A 153 -42.04 37.45 44.66
N ALA A 154 -42.82 36.59 44.00
CA ALA A 154 -44.27 36.61 44.08
C ALA A 154 -44.80 36.21 45.48
N GLN A 155 -44.13 35.29 46.18
CA GLN A 155 -44.50 34.87 47.55
C GLN A 155 -44.09 35.88 48.63
N GLY A 156 -43.06 36.70 48.40
CA GLY A 156 -42.66 37.80 49.29
C GLY A 156 -43.46 39.10 49.11
N ALA A 157 -44.37 39.15 48.12
CA ALA A 157 -45.18 40.31 47.78
C ALA A 157 -46.67 40.17 48.15
N ALA A 158 -47.03 39.18 48.96
CA ALA A 158 -48.37 39.05 49.53
C ALA A 158 -48.41 39.71 50.93
N PRO A 159 -49.07 40.87 51.11
CA PRO A 159 -49.54 41.33 52.41
C PRO A 159 -50.77 40.54 52.91
#